data_AF-A0A953DKW1-F1
#
_entry.id   AF-A0A953DKW1-F1
#
_cell.length_a   1.000
_cell.length_b   1.000
_cell.length_c   1.000
_cell.angle_alpha   90.00
_cell.angle_beta   90.00
_cell.angle_gamma   90.00
#
_symmetry.space_group_name_H-M   'P 1'
#
loop_
_entity.id
_entity.type
_entity.pdbx_description
1 polymer ?
#
loop_
_entity_poly.entity_id
_entity_poly.type
_entity_poly.pdbx_seq_one_letter_code
_entity_poly.pdbx_strand_id
1 'polypeptide(L)'
;MSDEGTVNEMTKEPDVRSPEVHTAAVSFTGPAGQRFLRVSQFAQGLVYSPTAFLFLAAAVVMLGYSVVAFVDTVTATSGPEFPVTMVTLINDLLLVLIIMEVLATVLSYLREQAFTLLPFLFIAAISATRRILAVGAAMSVEQLEPEEFRQSVIDLGVNAGLIVALTLALFLLSRTRVRLWRESDAVETTPPTSGD
;
A
#
# COMPACT_ATOMS: atom_id res chain seq x y z
N MET A 1 53.40 -50.98 38.25
CA MET A 1 52.30 -51.27 37.30
C MET A 1 51.05 -51.33 38.15
N SER A 2 50.48 -50.16 38.45
CA SER A 2 49.24 -49.61 37.83
C SER A 2 48.03 -50.10 38.63
N ASP A 3 47.05 -49.31 39.06
CA ASP A 3 46.72 -47.90 38.84
C ASP A 3 45.68 -47.49 39.90
N GLU A 4 45.57 -46.19 40.14
CA GLU A 4 44.49 -45.52 40.87
C GLU A 4 43.14 -45.63 40.13
N GLY A 5 42.02 -45.42 40.83
CA GLY A 5 40.72 -45.32 40.15
C GLY A 5 39.49 -45.33 41.04
N THR A 6 39.37 -44.34 41.92
CA THR A 6 38.09 -43.90 42.52
C THR A 6 37.18 -43.23 41.49
N VAL A 7 35.86 -43.22 41.77
CA VAL A 7 34.81 -42.36 41.16
C VAL A 7 34.34 -42.86 39.78
N ASN A 8 33.06 -43.11 39.47
CA ASN A 8 31.93 -42.20 39.64
C ASN A 8 30.59 -42.97 39.55
N GLU A 9 29.62 -42.54 40.34
CA GLU A 9 28.21 -42.81 40.10
C GLU A 9 27.86 -42.45 38.66
N MET A 10 27.48 -43.45 37.86
CA MET A 10 26.84 -43.17 36.59
C MET A 10 25.40 -42.75 36.90
N THR A 11 25.24 -41.44 37.08
CA THR A 11 23.99 -40.70 37.03
C THR A 11 23.15 -41.22 35.87
N LYS A 12 22.14 -42.03 36.21
CA LYS A 12 21.07 -42.37 35.28
C LYS A 12 20.26 -41.10 35.07
N GLU A 13 20.60 -40.33 34.04
CA GLU A 13 19.75 -39.24 33.57
C GLU A 13 18.33 -39.81 33.38
N PRO A 14 17.30 -39.16 33.94
CA PRO A 14 15.94 -39.55 33.63
C PRO A 14 15.74 -39.31 32.13
N ASP A 15 15.32 -40.36 31.42
CA ASP A 15 14.79 -40.29 30.05
C ASP A 15 13.61 -39.31 30.05
N VAL A 16 13.91 -38.02 29.87
CA VAL A 16 12.92 -36.98 29.62
C VAL A 16 12.45 -37.22 28.20
N ARG A 17 11.43 -38.07 28.08
CA ARG A 17 10.63 -38.19 26.88
C ARG A 17 10.04 -36.81 26.59
N SER A 18 10.74 -36.05 25.76
CA SER A 18 10.20 -34.86 25.12
C SER A 18 8.88 -35.28 24.50
N PRO A 19 7.74 -34.69 24.91
CA PRO A 19 6.49 -34.97 24.23
C PRO A 19 6.71 -34.52 22.80
N GLU A 20 6.74 -35.46 21.86
CA GLU A 20 6.63 -35.14 20.44
C GLU A 20 5.33 -34.35 20.31
N VAL A 21 5.45 -33.03 20.27
CA VAL A 21 4.37 -32.15 19.89
C VAL A 21 4.14 -32.51 18.43
N HIS A 22 3.24 -33.47 18.20
CA HIS A 22 2.57 -33.68 16.94
C HIS A 22 1.76 -32.41 16.68
N THR A 23 2.46 -31.34 16.31
CA THR A 23 1.91 -30.24 15.55
C THR A 23 1.47 -30.88 14.25
N ALA A 24 0.21 -31.31 14.23
CA ALA A 24 -0.51 -31.65 13.02
C ALA A 24 -0.53 -30.37 12.15
N ALA A 25 0.53 -30.19 11.38
CA ALA A 25 0.53 -29.29 10.25
C ALA A 25 -0.60 -29.78 9.34
N VAL A 26 -1.75 -29.10 9.38
CA VAL A 26 -2.81 -29.29 8.41
C VAL A 26 -2.25 -28.88 7.06
N SER A 27 -1.64 -29.82 6.36
CA SER A 27 -1.11 -29.67 5.02
C SER A 27 -2.28 -29.60 4.05
N PHE A 28 -2.70 -28.38 3.70
CA PHE A 28 -3.70 -28.12 2.65
C PHE A 28 -3.14 -28.35 1.23
N THR A 29 -2.29 -29.37 1.05
CA THR A 29 -1.55 -29.64 -0.20
C THR A 29 -2.14 -30.83 -0.95
N GLY A 30 -3.45 -30.82 -1.23
CA GLY A 30 -4.10 -31.80 -2.10
C GLY A 30 -4.01 -31.42 -3.60
N PRO A 31 -4.14 -32.37 -4.54
CA PRO A 31 -4.15 -32.10 -5.99
C PRO A 31 -5.31 -31.20 -6.45
N ALA A 32 -6.41 -31.17 -5.68
CA ALA A 32 -7.52 -30.23 -5.88
C ALA A 32 -7.14 -28.78 -5.52
N GLY A 33 -6.31 -28.58 -4.49
CA GLY A 33 -5.79 -27.27 -4.10
C GLY A 33 -4.87 -26.67 -5.16
N GLN A 34 -4.01 -27.50 -5.78
CA GLN A 34 -3.13 -27.05 -6.87
C GLN A 34 -3.89 -26.65 -8.15
N ARG A 35 -5.03 -27.28 -8.45
CA ARG A 35 -5.89 -26.89 -9.58
C ARG A 35 -6.62 -25.57 -9.32
N PHE A 36 -7.08 -25.37 -8.09
CA PHE A 36 -7.73 -24.13 -7.67
C PHE A 36 -6.77 -22.93 -7.75
N LEU A 37 -5.52 -23.11 -7.28
CA LEU A 37 -4.48 -22.08 -7.35
C LEU A 37 -4.06 -21.74 -8.80
N ARG A 38 -4.12 -22.70 -9.72
CA ARG A 38 -3.77 -22.47 -11.13
C ARG A 38 -4.87 -21.74 -11.90
N VAL A 39 -6.14 -22.09 -11.64
CA VAL A 39 -7.29 -21.38 -12.22
C VAL A 39 -7.39 -19.95 -11.68
N SER A 40 -7.10 -19.73 -10.40
CA SER A 40 -7.11 -18.38 -9.82
C SER A 40 -6.04 -17.47 -10.43
N GLN A 41 -4.83 -17.98 -10.69
CA GLN A 41 -3.76 -17.20 -11.32
C GLN A 41 -4.11 -16.78 -12.77
N PHE A 42 -4.77 -17.65 -13.54
CA PHE A 42 -5.26 -17.32 -14.88
C PHE A 42 -6.39 -16.29 -14.85
N ALA A 43 -7.34 -16.44 -13.91
CA ALA A 43 -8.44 -15.50 -13.74
C ALA A 43 -7.95 -14.10 -13.33
N GLN A 44 -6.92 -14.02 -12.48
CA GLN A 44 -6.30 -12.75 -12.08
C GLN A 44 -5.66 -12.05 -13.28
N GLY A 45 -4.80 -12.72 -14.05
CA GLY A 45 -4.17 -12.11 -15.22
C GLY A 45 -5.18 -11.60 -16.27
N LEU A 46 -6.28 -12.33 -16.45
CA LEU A 46 -7.33 -11.98 -17.42
C LEU A 46 -8.15 -10.75 -17.01
N VAL A 47 -8.38 -10.54 -15.71
CA VAL A 47 -9.14 -9.37 -15.23
C VAL A 47 -8.26 -8.13 -15.13
N TYR A 48 -7.05 -8.26 -14.58
CA TYR A 48 -6.22 -7.08 -14.31
C TYR A 48 -5.54 -6.51 -15.56
N SER A 49 -5.17 -7.34 -16.54
CA SER A 49 -4.56 -6.89 -17.79
C SER A 49 -5.43 -5.88 -18.56
N PRO A 50 -6.70 -6.16 -18.87
CA PRO A 50 -7.57 -5.19 -19.53
C PRO A 50 -7.88 -3.99 -18.63
N THR A 51 -8.03 -4.16 -17.31
CA THR A 51 -8.22 -3.03 -16.39
C THR A 51 -7.04 -2.06 -16.43
N ALA A 52 -5.81 -2.56 -16.33
CA ALA A 52 -4.60 -1.73 -16.41
C ALA A 52 -4.49 -1.03 -17.77
N PHE A 53 -4.78 -1.75 -18.86
CA PHE A 53 -4.80 -1.18 -20.20
C PHE A 53 -5.83 -0.06 -20.34
N LEU A 54 -7.06 -0.26 -19.83
CA LEU A 54 -8.13 0.74 -19.89
C LEU A 54 -7.79 2.00 -19.08
N PHE A 55 -7.23 1.85 -17.87
CA PHE A 55 -6.78 3.00 -17.09
C PHE A 55 -5.66 3.76 -17.80
N LEU A 56 -4.69 3.05 -18.38
CA LEU A 56 -3.61 3.67 -19.14
C LEU A 56 -4.16 4.42 -20.38
N ALA A 57 -5.05 3.79 -21.15
CA ALA A 57 -5.67 4.41 -22.30
C ALA A 57 -6.48 5.66 -21.91
N ALA A 58 -7.28 5.58 -20.85
CA ALA A 58 -8.04 6.72 -20.33
C ALA A 58 -7.12 7.87 -19.89
N ALA A 59 -6.03 7.58 -19.18
CA ALA A 59 -5.04 8.58 -18.78
C ALA A 59 -4.41 9.28 -19.99
N VAL A 60 -3.99 8.51 -20.99
CA VAL A 60 -3.37 9.05 -22.21
C VAL A 60 -4.35 9.90 -23.02
N VAL A 61 -5.58 9.42 -23.20
CA VAL A 61 -6.64 10.16 -23.93
C VAL A 61 -6.97 11.47 -23.20
N MET A 62 -7.17 11.41 -21.88
CA MET A 62 -7.49 12.61 -21.10
C MET A 62 -6.34 13.61 -21.09
N LEU A 63 -5.10 13.14 -20.97
CA LEU A 63 -3.92 13.99 -21.05
C LEU A 63 -3.80 14.68 -22.42
N GLY A 64 -3.97 13.91 -23.50
CA GLY A 64 -3.94 14.45 -24.86
C GLY A 64 -5.06 15.47 -25.10
N TYR A 65 -6.28 15.16 -24.66
CA TYR A 65 -7.42 16.07 -24.73
C TYR A 65 -7.15 17.38 -24.00
N SER A 66 -6.66 17.31 -22.76
CA SER A 66 -6.37 18.48 -21.94
C SER A 66 -5.30 19.38 -22.56
N VAL A 67 -4.23 18.79 -23.11
CA VAL A 67 -3.18 19.55 -23.80
C VAL A 67 -3.71 20.25 -25.04
N VAL A 68 -4.49 19.54 -25.88
CA VAL A 68 -5.07 20.13 -27.09
C VAL A 68 -6.04 21.26 -26.74
N ALA A 69 -6.98 21.00 -25.83
CA ALA A 69 -7.96 21.99 -25.38
C ALA A 69 -7.30 23.25 -24.80
N PHE A 70 -6.22 23.06 -24.02
CA PHE A 70 -5.44 24.15 -23.47
C PHE A 70 -4.78 25.01 -24.56
N VAL A 71 -4.09 24.38 -25.53
CA VAL A 71 -3.42 25.09 -26.62
C VAL A 71 -4.44 25.84 -27.48
N ASP A 72 -5.57 25.21 -27.82
CA ASP A 72 -6.63 25.84 -28.60
C ASP A 72 -7.21 27.07 -27.87
N THR A 73 -7.44 26.96 -26.57
CA THR A 73 -8.01 28.06 -25.77
C THR A 73 -7.03 29.22 -25.60
N VAL A 74 -5.75 28.94 -25.30
CA VAL A 74 -4.72 29.97 -25.10
C VAL A 74 -4.35 30.69 -26.40
N THR A 75 -4.34 29.97 -27.52
CA THR A 75 -4.05 30.58 -28.84
C THR A 75 -5.23 31.40 -29.36
N ALA A 76 -6.47 31.03 -29.03
CA ALA A 76 -7.67 31.78 -29.39
C ALA A 76 -7.94 32.98 -28.47
N THR A 77 -7.56 32.90 -27.19
CA THR A 77 -7.95 33.87 -26.15
C THR A 77 -6.72 34.37 -25.40
N SER A 78 -6.18 35.53 -25.80
CA SER A 78 -5.06 36.20 -25.11
C SER A 78 -5.54 37.23 -24.08
N GLY A 79 -6.56 36.87 -23.28
CA GLY A 79 -7.33 37.82 -22.47
C GLY A 79 -7.51 37.45 -21.00
N PRO A 80 -8.50 38.07 -20.31
CA PRO A 80 -8.79 37.87 -18.88
C PRO A 80 -9.11 36.43 -18.45
N GLU A 81 -9.44 35.56 -19.40
CA GLU A 81 -9.78 34.14 -19.18
C GLU A 81 -8.56 33.25 -18.83
N PHE A 82 -7.33 33.77 -18.97
CA PHE A 82 -6.10 33.00 -18.77
C PHE A 82 -6.03 32.27 -17.41
N PRO A 83 -6.34 32.90 -16.25
CA PRO A 83 -6.33 32.21 -14.96
C PRO A 83 -7.32 31.05 -14.89
N VAL A 84 -8.49 31.21 -15.52
CA VAL A 84 -9.52 30.16 -15.59
C VAL A 84 -8.99 28.97 -16.38
N THR A 85 -8.43 29.22 -17.56
CA THR A 85 -7.83 28.19 -18.42
C THR A 85 -6.70 27.43 -17.71
N MET A 86 -5.86 28.12 -16.93
CA MET A 86 -4.79 27.46 -16.15
C MET A 86 -5.35 26.50 -15.10
N VAL A 87 -6.38 26.92 -14.38
CA VAL A 87 -6.98 26.07 -13.34
C VAL A 87 -7.71 24.88 -13.94
N THR A 88 -8.39 25.04 -15.08
CA THR A 88 -8.97 23.91 -15.82
C THR A 88 -7.90 22.90 -16.23
N LEU A 89 -6.76 23.36 -16.78
CA LEU A 89 -5.63 22.47 -17.10
C LEU A 89 -5.11 21.75 -15.85
N ILE A 90 -4.93 22.45 -14.73
CA ILE A 90 -4.48 21.83 -13.48
C ILE A 90 -5.47 20.76 -13.02
N ASN A 91 -6.77 21.03 -13.07
CA ASN A 91 -7.80 20.08 -12.69
C ASN A 91 -7.76 18.82 -13.58
N ASP A 92 -7.66 18.99 -14.90
CA ASP A 92 -7.53 17.88 -15.84
C ASP A 92 -6.26 17.04 -15.59
N LEU A 93 -5.13 17.70 -15.33
CA LEU A 93 -3.88 17.02 -14.99
C LEU A 93 -3.99 16.29 -13.66
N LEU A 94 -4.66 16.87 -12.66
CA LEU A 94 -4.91 16.20 -11.39
C LEU A 94 -5.82 14.99 -11.58
N LEU A 95 -6.81 15.05 -12.48
CA LEU A 95 -7.63 13.90 -12.86
C LEU A 95 -6.79 12.80 -13.52
N VAL A 96 -5.94 13.14 -14.49
CA VAL A 96 -4.99 12.20 -15.11
C VAL A 96 -4.12 11.54 -14.04
N LEU A 97 -3.66 12.33 -13.07
CA LEU A 97 -2.85 11.81 -11.98
C LEU A 97 -3.67 10.93 -11.01
N ILE A 98 -4.97 11.17 -10.80
CA ILE A 98 -5.85 10.25 -10.06
C ILE A 98 -5.96 8.91 -10.79
N ILE A 99 -6.17 8.95 -12.11
CA ILE A 99 -6.24 7.75 -12.96
C ILE A 99 -4.92 6.97 -12.89
N MET A 100 -3.79 7.65 -13.01
CA MET A 100 -2.45 7.05 -12.93
C MET A 100 -2.14 6.48 -11.55
N GLU A 101 -2.63 7.11 -10.48
CA GLU A 101 -2.49 6.59 -9.12
C GLU A 101 -3.24 5.26 -8.95
N VAL A 102 -4.48 5.19 -9.46
CA VAL A 102 -5.26 3.95 -9.46
C VAL A 102 -4.54 2.88 -10.29
N LEU A 103 -4.02 3.23 -11.47
CA LEU A 103 -3.19 2.30 -12.25
C LEU A 103 -1.99 1.78 -11.46
N ALA A 104 -1.29 2.65 -10.72
CA ALA A 104 -0.15 2.26 -9.89
C ALA A 104 -0.57 1.25 -8.81
N THR A 105 -1.74 1.42 -8.18
CA THR A 105 -2.28 0.43 -7.22
C THR A 105 -2.54 -0.92 -7.89
N VAL A 106 -3.15 -0.93 -9.08
CA VAL A 106 -3.44 -2.15 -9.85
C VAL A 106 -2.14 -2.85 -10.26
N LEU A 107 -1.13 -2.10 -10.72
CA LEU A 107 0.18 -2.64 -11.10
C LEU A 107 1.01 -3.12 -9.90
N SER A 108 0.90 -2.48 -8.73
CA SER A 108 1.53 -2.93 -7.49
C SER A 108 0.91 -4.26 -7.04
N TYR A 109 -0.42 -4.36 -7.07
CA TYR A 109 -1.13 -5.60 -6.77
C TYR A 109 -0.73 -6.75 -7.71
N LEU A 110 -0.62 -6.46 -9.02
CA LEU A 110 -0.16 -7.41 -10.03
C LEU A 110 1.26 -7.96 -9.77
N ARG A 111 2.17 -7.13 -9.24
CA ARG A 111 3.57 -7.51 -9.01
C ARG A 111 3.75 -8.35 -7.75
N GLU A 112 3.12 -7.97 -6.66
CA GLU A 112 3.41 -8.55 -5.35
C GLU A 112 2.49 -9.74 -5.01
N GLN A 113 1.29 -9.86 -5.63
CA GLN A 113 0.24 -10.85 -5.31
C GLN A 113 -0.11 -10.98 -3.82
N ALA A 114 0.44 -10.11 -2.98
CA ALA A 114 0.32 -10.09 -1.53
C ALA A 114 -0.04 -8.68 -1.10
N PHE A 115 -1.17 -8.55 -0.40
CA PHE A 115 -1.60 -7.27 0.16
C PHE A 115 -0.69 -6.86 1.31
N THR A 116 0.30 -6.02 1.02
CA THR A 116 1.03 -5.31 2.08
C THR A 116 0.30 -4.01 2.41
N LEU A 117 -0.03 -3.81 3.69
CA LEU A 117 -0.75 -2.62 4.14
C LEU A 117 0.03 -1.32 3.92
N LEU A 118 1.36 -1.36 4.04
CA LEU A 118 2.21 -0.17 4.01
C LEU A 118 2.21 0.54 2.64
N PRO A 119 2.47 -0.13 1.49
CA PRO A 119 2.34 0.50 0.18
C PRO A 119 0.93 1.04 -0.10
N PHE A 120 -0.10 0.30 0.31
CA PHE A 120 -1.49 0.73 0.14
C PHE A 120 -1.80 2.01 0.91
N LEU A 121 -1.38 2.11 2.18
CA LEU A 121 -1.60 3.30 3.00
C LEU A 121 -0.85 4.53 2.44
N PHE A 122 0.37 4.35 1.92
CA PHE A 122 1.09 5.44 1.26
C PHE A 122 0.38 5.94 0.00
N ILE A 123 -0.05 5.02 -0.87
CA ILE A 123 -0.77 5.38 -2.10
C ILE A 123 -2.12 6.05 -1.76
N ALA A 124 -2.83 5.56 -0.76
CA ALA A 124 -4.07 6.18 -0.28
C ALA A 124 -3.85 7.61 0.23
N ALA A 125 -2.77 7.87 0.97
CA ALA A 125 -2.46 9.21 1.47
C ALA A 125 -2.08 10.18 0.34
N ILE A 126 -1.30 9.73 -0.65
CA ILE A 126 -0.97 10.52 -1.85
C ILE A 126 -2.25 10.83 -2.64
N SER A 127 -3.13 9.84 -2.84
CA SER A 127 -4.40 9.99 -3.53
C SER A 127 -5.34 10.99 -2.84
N ALA A 128 -5.47 10.91 -1.51
CA ALA A 128 -6.28 11.86 -0.74
C ALA A 128 -5.72 13.28 -0.83
N THR A 129 -4.39 13.45 -0.75
CA THR A 129 -3.73 14.76 -0.90
C THR A 129 -3.99 15.33 -2.29
N ARG A 130 -3.86 14.51 -3.34
CA ARG A 130 -4.15 14.91 -4.72
C ARG A 130 -5.59 15.39 -4.88
N ARG A 131 -6.57 14.70 -4.28
CA ARG A 131 -7.97 15.09 -4.37
C ARG A 131 -8.25 16.43 -3.66
N ILE A 132 -7.59 16.70 -2.54
CA ILE A 132 -7.66 18.02 -1.88
C ILE A 132 -7.17 19.13 -2.82
N LEU A 133 -6.03 18.92 -3.48
CA LEU A 133 -5.48 19.89 -4.43
C LEU A 133 -6.43 20.11 -5.63
N ALA A 134 -7.06 19.04 -6.13
CA ALA A 134 -7.97 19.13 -7.27
C ALA A 134 -9.24 19.92 -6.94
N VAL A 135 -9.92 19.54 -5.86
CA VAL A 135 -11.14 20.22 -5.40
C VAL A 135 -10.83 21.66 -4.98
N GLY A 136 -9.71 21.88 -4.28
CA GLY A 136 -9.27 23.22 -3.89
C GLY A 136 -8.95 24.13 -5.08
N ALA A 137 -8.30 23.60 -6.12
CA ALA A 137 -8.04 24.35 -7.35
C ALA A 137 -9.35 24.70 -8.07
N ALA A 138 -10.26 23.75 -8.25
CA ALA A 138 -11.56 23.99 -8.90
C ALA A 138 -12.36 25.11 -8.19
N MET A 139 -12.46 25.05 -6.85
CA MET A 139 -13.13 26.07 -6.04
C MET A 139 -12.49 27.46 -6.11
N SER A 140 -11.22 27.57 -6.52
CA SER A 140 -10.53 28.87 -6.58
C SER A 140 -10.94 29.72 -7.78
N VAL A 141 -11.60 29.11 -8.76
CA VAL A 141 -11.94 29.73 -10.05
C VAL A 141 -13.44 29.67 -10.34
N GLU A 142 -14.14 28.65 -9.88
CA GLU A 142 -15.59 28.57 -10.00
C GLU A 142 -16.31 29.46 -8.98
N GLN A 143 -17.24 30.28 -9.45
CA GLN A 143 -18.21 30.94 -8.58
C GLN A 143 -19.31 29.94 -8.23
N LEU A 144 -19.08 29.19 -7.14
CA LEU A 144 -20.04 28.23 -6.63
C LEU A 144 -21.17 28.92 -5.87
N GLU A 145 -22.38 28.40 -6.02
CA GLU A 145 -23.49 28.79 -5.16
C GLU A 145 -23.17 28.42 -3.69
N PRO A 146 -23.74 29.12 -2.70
CA PRO A 146 -23.41 28.88 -1.29
C PRO A 146 -23.59 27.43 -0.83
N GLU A 147 -24.54 26.70 -1.44
CA GLU A 147 -24.79 25.28 -1.15
C GLU A 147 -23.68 24.38 -1.70
N GLU A 148 -23.28 24.58 -2.95
CA GLU A 148 -22.24 23.81 -3.63
C GLU A 148 -20.86 24.06 -3.01
N PHE A 149 -20.60 25.31 -2.61
CA PHE A 149 -19.41 25.67 -1.86
C PHE A 149 -19.36 24.91 -0.52
N ARG A 150 -20.47 24.90 0.24
CA ARG A 150 -20.54 24.17 1.51
C ARG A 150 -20.32 22.67 1.32
N GLN A 151 -20.91 22.07 0.29
CA GLN A 151 -20.70 20.67 -0.05
C GLN A 151 -19.22 20.39 -0.38
N SER A 152 -18.59 21.25 -1.17
CA SER A 152 -17.18 21.12 -1.55
C SER A 152 -16.23 21.27 -0.36
N VAL A 153 -16.54 22.18 0.58
CA VAL A 153 -15.80 22.33 1.84
C VAL A 153 -15.94 21.07 2.72
N ILE A 154 -17.13 20.47 2.78
CA ILE A 154 -17.35 19.21 3.51
C ILE A 154 -16.53 18.09 2.87
N ASP A 155 -16.58 17.95 1.55
CA ASP A 155 -15.78 16.97 0.80
C ASP A 155 -14.28 17.16 1.08
N LEU A 156 -13.80 18.40 1.10
CA LEU A 156 -12.41 18.71 1.43
C LEU A 156 -12.06 18.33 2.87
N GLY A 157 -12.96 18.62 3.82
CA GLY A 157 -12.83 18.24 5.23
C GLY A 157 -12.78 16.72 5.43
N VAL A 158 -13.60 15.96 4.70
CA VAL A 158 -13.60 14.49 4.72
C VAL A 158 -12.27 13.94 4.18
N ASN A 159 -11.76 14.49 3.07
CA ASN A 159 -10.45 14.07 2.53
C ASN A 159 -9.31 14.41 3.50
N ALA A 160 -9.35 15.58 4.16
CA ALA A 160 -8.38 15.94 5.19
C ALA A 160 -8.44 14.99 6.40
N GLY A 161 -9.65 14.64 6.85
CA GLY A 161 -9.87 13.64 7.88
C GLY A 161 -9.31 12.26 7.51
N LEU A 162 -9.47 11.84 6.25
CA LEU A 162 -8.90 10.60 5.73
C LEU A 162 -7.37 10.62 5.81
N ILE A 163 -6.70 11.72 5.46
CA ILE A 163 -5.23 11.84 5.59
C ILE A 163 -4.80 11.70 7.05
N VAL A 164 -5.51 12.34 7.98
CA VAL A 164 -5.20 12.21 9.43
C VAL A 164 -5.37 10.77 9.89
N ALA A 165 -6.45 10.09 9.49
CA ALA A 165 -6.70 8.69 9.83
C ALA A 165 -5.63 7.76 9.24
N LEU A 166 -5.25 7.95 7.97
CA LEU A 166 -4.20 7.17 7.31
C LEU A 166 -2.82 7.40 7.94
N THR A 167 -2.49 8.65 8.30
CA THR A 167 -1.25 9.00 9.00
C THR A 167 -1.19 8.34 10.36
N LEU A 168 -2.30 8.35 11.10
CA LEU A 168 -2.41 7.66 12.38
C LEU A 168 -2.26 6.14 12.22
N ALA A 169 -2.89 5.55 11.20
CA ALA A 169 -2.75 4.12 10.90
C ALA A 169 -1.30 3.75 10.56
N LEU A 170 -0.61 4.56 9.73
CA LEU A 170 0.81 4.39 9.42
C LEU A 170 1.68 4.51 10.68
N PHE A 171 1.38 5.47 11.56
CA PHE A 171 2.08 5.65 12.83
C PHE A 171 1.93 4.45 13.78
N LEU A 172 0.72 3.90 13.90
CA LEU A 172 0.47 2.70 14.72
C LEU A 172 1.15 1.45 14.14
N LEU A 173 1.13 1.30 12.82
CA LEU A 173 1.76 0.19 12.12
C LEU A 173 3.28 0.22 12.26
N SER A 174 3.91 1.39 12.12
CA SER A 174 5.35 1.55 12.26
C SER A 174 5.83 1.25 13.68
N ARG A 175 5.07 1.69 14.70
CA ARG A 175 5.39 1.42 16.11
C ARG A 175 5.35 -0.07 16.47
N THR A 176 4.41 -0.81 15.90
CA THR A 176 4.30 -2.27 16.13
C THR A 176 5.45 -3.02 15.47
N ARG A 177 5.84 -2.65 14.25
CA ARG A 177 6.96 -3.29 13.56
C ARG A 177 8.29 -3.07 14.28
N VAL A 178 8.55 -1.86 14.79
CA VAL A 178 9.80 -1.55 15.54
C VAL A 178 9.97 -2.42 16.80
N ARG A 179 8.88 -2.86 17.46
CA ARG A 179 8.96 -3.73 18.63
C ARG A 179 9.44 -5.14 18.31
N LEU A 180 9.04 -5.69 17.17
CA LEU A 180 9.36 -7.08 16.82
C LEU A 180 10.84 -7.28 16.46
N TRP A 181 11.53 -6.25 15.95
CA TRP A 181 12.98 -6.31 15.70
C TRP A 181 13.79 -6.20 17.00
N ARG A 182 13.33 -5.41 17.96
CA ARG A 182 14.02 -5.21 19.25
C ARG A 182 14.03 -6.44 20.14
N GLU A 183 12.99 -7.29 20.05
CA GLU A 183 12.92 -8.55 20.80
C GLU A 183 13.93 -9.58 20.24
N SER A 184 14.09 -9.64 18.91
CA SER A 184 15.02 -10.57 18.23
C SER A 184 16.48 -10.30 18.60
N ASP A 185 16.89 -9.02 18.59
CA ASP A 185 18.25 -8.61 18.93
C ASP A 185 18.58 -8.79 20.43
N ALA A 186 17.55 -8.78 21.29
CA ALA A 186 17.70 -8.98 22.73
C ALA A 186 17.91 -10.45 23.13
N VAL A 187 17.44 -11.40 22.31
CA VAL A 187 17.59 -12.85 22.57
C VAL A 187 18.96 -13.37 22.11
N GLU A 188 19.59 -12.74 21.14
CA GLU A 188 20.89 -13.18 20.59
C GLU A 188 22.10 -12.66 21.39
N THR A 189 21.89 -11.70 22.31
CA THR A 189 22.97 -11.05 23.07
C THR A 189 23.21 -11.64 24.46
N THR A 190 22.58 -12.77 24.84
CA THR A 190 23.00 -13.51 26.03
C THR A 190 24.41 -14.07 25.81
N PRO A 191 25.44 -13.61 26.56
CA PRO A 191 26.79 -14.11 26.39
C PRO A 191 26.82 -15.60 26.72
N PRO A 192 27.64 -16.41 26.01
CA PRO A 192 27.81 -17.81 26.36
C PRO A 192 28.26 -17.87 27.81
N THR A 193 27.50 -18.57 28.64
CA THR A 193 27.91 -18.94 30.00
C THR A 193 29.25 -19.65 29.86
N SER A 194 30.33 -18.97 30.24
CA SER A 194 31.65 -19.55 30.42
C SER A 194 31.51 -20.61 31.50
N GLY A 195 31.38 -21.87 31.07
CA GLY A 195 31.39 -23.03 31.95
C GLY A 195 32.80 -23.18 32.53
N ASP A 196 32.86 -23.14 33.86
CA ASP A 196 33.90 -23.80 34.66
C ASP A 196 33.76 -25.33 34.58
#